data_AF-A0A8X6NAI8-F1
#
_entry.id   AF-A0A8X6NAI8-F1
#
_cell.length_a   1.000
_cell.length_b   1.000
_cell.length_c   1.000
_cell.angle_alpha   90.00
_cell.angle_beta   90.00
_cell.angle_gamma   90.00
#
_symmetry.space_group_name_H-M   'P 1'
#
loop_
_entity.id
_entity.type
_entity.pdbx_description
1 polymer ?
#
loop_
_entity_poly.entity_id
_entity_poly.type
_entity_poly.pdbx_seq_one_letter_code
_entity_poly.pdbx_strand_id
1 'polypeptide(L)'
;MDNTCFLCDKSFSTASNLRRHARLIHNVENKVSTCRQMKCNVCSEELVSMKALLNHVESAHNIAIEKETKKFDTYEAFKIWKEDVEKQTTALYVENTGSKFNDMKKTTYFYCHCNGFYNARGDKKRTIKMAGSNKINGNCPSKMKVCEDNENQVYVEFTKTHLGHGKDLGRMQITREEKDELARKLEKKIPIEIILDGIRDSFIDRLERIHLVTRKDLLNLKAEYSIGSEGIMDTNDVLSVGKWVHSLQGREDSPVILFKDQNTYDEVLYPGLKSEDFLLVIMNRCQRKMLSFYGNDTICLDFTHGMNAYGFDLATILVLDDKREGFPAAFILNNRQDSKALSVAFAAIKEHVSISPKVMMTDDTESFLNAWRTVFGVPEKRLLCTWHVDRSWRRSIVKLIKKPENQIQAYKVVRCLLMETEEEAFYIMLQEALKNFNETDEFREFKNYFEHVYCKRTEA
;
A
#
# COMPACT_ATOMS: atom_id res chain seq x y z
N MET A 1 -38.86 -7.17 23.06
CA MET A 1 -38.72 -8.18 24.13
C MET A 1 -39.55 -7.68 25.30
N ASP A 2 -40.69 -8.31 25.52
CA ASP A 2 -41.54 -7.97 26.67
C ASP A 2 -40.89 -8.47 27.96
N ASN A 3 -40.57 -7.52 28.85
CA ASN A 3 -39.95 -7.80 30.14
C ASN A 3 -41.03 -8.09 31.18
N THR A 4 -41.92 -9.03 30.86
CA THR A 4 -43.04 -9.45 31.70
C THR A 4 -42.65 -10.69 32.49
N CYS A 5 -43.07 -10.78 33.76
CA CYS A 5 -42.79 -11.97 34.55
C CYS A 5 -43.62 -13.15 34.05
N PHE A 6 -43.01 -14.34 33.99
CA PHE A 6 -43.70 -15.56 33.55
C PHE A 6 -44.44 -16.25 34.70
N LEU A 7 -44.25 -15.76 35.93
CA LEU A 7 -44.89 -16.25 37.16
C LEU A 7 -45.89 -15.25 37.74
N CYS A 8 -45.96 -14.03 37.20
CA CYS A 8 -47.04 -13.07 37.46
C CYS A 8 -47.14 -12.05 36.32
N ASP A 9 -48.29 -11.41 36.17
CA ASP A 9 -48.54 -10.46 35.07
C ASP A 9 -47.87 -9.07 35.26
N LYS A 10 -46.76 -9.00 36.01
CA LYS A 10 -46.02 -7.76 36.21
C LYS A 10 -45.01 -7.52 35.10
N SER A 11 -45.10 -6.35 34.47
CA SER A 11 -44.17 -5.88 33.45
C SER A 11 -43.11 -4.94 34.04
N PHE A 12 -41.88 -5.04 33.54
CA PHE A 12 -40.74 -4.24 34.00
C PHE A 12 -40.11 -3.44 32.86
N SER A 13 -39.54 -2.28 33.20
CA SER A 13 -38.84 -1.45 32.22
C SER A 13 -37.55 -2.08 31.68
N THR A 14 -36.93 -3.01 32.43
CA THR A 14 -35.69 -3.68 32.03
C THR A 14 -35.66 -5.15 32.48
N ALA A 15 -34.96 -5.99 31.70
CA ALA A 15 -34.76 -7.41 32.03
C ALA A 15 -34.02 -7.64 33.36
N SER A 16 -33.20 -6.68 33.81
CA SER A 16 -32.53 -6.74 35.11
C SER A 16 -33.51 -6.54 36.28
N ASN A 17 -34.48 -5.64 36.12
CA ASN A 17 -35.54 -5.42 37.11
C ASN A 17 -36.48 -6.63 37.20
N LEU A 18 -36.84 -7.22 36.06
CA LEU A 18 -37.60 -8.47 36.01
C LEU A 18 -36.86 -9.61 36.73
N ARG A 19 -35.57 -9.83 36.45
CA ARG A 19 -34.75 -10.85 37.11
C ARG A 19 -34.63 -10.64 38.62
N ARG A 20 -34.55 -9.38 39.07
CA ARG A 20 -34.57 -9.03 40.51
C ARG A 20 -35.92 -9.36 41.14
N HIS A 21 -37.02 -9.02 40.47
CA HIS A 21 -38.36 -9.34 40.91
C HIS A 21 -38.61 -10.85 41.02
N ALA A 22 -38.25 -11.62 39.98
CA ALA A 22 -38.42 -13.08 39.97
C ALA A 22 -37.67 -13.78 41.12
N ARG A 23 -36.49 -13.27 41.47
CA ARG A 23 -35.72 -13.77 42.61
C ARG A 23 -36.34 -13.41 43.96
N LEU A 24 -36.78 -12.17 44.15
CA LEU A 24 -37.27 -11.70 45.44
C LEU A 24 -38.72 -12.12 45.74
N ILE A 25 -39.56 -12.23 44.72
CA ILE A 25 -41.00 -12.50 44.88
C ILE A 25 -41.33 -13.96 44.59
N HIS A 26 -40.63 -14.59 43.65
CA HIS A 26 -40.91 -15.96 43.23
C HIS A 26 -39.82 -16.96 43.64
N ASN A 27 -38.80 -16.52 44.40
CA ASN A 27 -37.68 -17.35 44.85
C ASN A 27 -36.99 -18.14 43.72
N VAL A 28 -37.06 -17.62 42.49
CA VAL A 28 -36.42 -18.26 41.34
C VAL A 28 -34.92 -18.03 41.43
N GLU A 29 -34.18 -19.09 41.73
CA GLU A 29 -32.73 -19.09 41.65
C GLU A 29 -32.31 -18.98 40.18
N ASN A 30 -31.64 -17.89 39.83
CA ASN A 30 -31.03 -17.76 38.51
C ASN A 30 -29.86 -18.74 38.41
N LYS A 31 -30.02 -19.87 37.70
CA LYS A 31 -28.95 -20.84 37.40
C LYS A 31 -27.84 -20.31 36.49
N VAL A 32 -27.86 -19.05 36.10
CA VAL A 32 -26.79 -18.40 35.34
C VAL A 32 -26.53 -17.03 35.93
N SER A 33 -25.49 -16.92 36.75
CA SER A 33 -24.84 -15.65 37.03
C SER A 33 -24.27 -15.12 35.72
N THR A 34 -25.02 -14.28 35.00
CA THR A 34 -24.52 -13.59 33.79
C THR A 34 -23.45 -12.52 34.12
N CYS A 35 -22.71 -12.68 35.22
CA CYS A 35 -21.60 -11.80 35.57
C CYS A 35 -20.43 -12.24 34.70
N ARG A 36 -20.04 -11.39 33.76
CA ARG A 36 -18.88 -11.62 32.89
C ARG A 36 -17.66 -11.91 33.77
N GLN A 37 -17.21 -13.15 33.80
CA GLN A 37 -16.08 -13.58 34.61
C GLN A 37 -14.82 -12.79 34.20
N MET A 38 -14.06 -12.33 35.19
CA MET A 38 -12.83 -11.59 35.02
C MET A 38 -11.65 -12.55 35.08
N LYS A 39 -10.89 -12.67 33.99
CA LYS A 39 -9.70 -13.53 33.94
C LYS A 39 -8.50 -12.84 34.57
N CYS A 40 -7.73 -13.58 35.38
CA CYS A 40 -6.42 -13.16 35.84
C CYS A 40 -5.41 -13.25 34.68
N ASN A 41 -4.70 -12.16 34.40
CA ASN A 41 -3.72 -12.10 33.31
C ASN A 41 -2.39 -12.80 33.65
N VAL A 42 -2.24 -13.35 34.86
CA VAL A 42 -1.03 -14.06 35.32
C VAL A 42 -1.23 -15.58 35.31
N CYS A 43 -2.36 -16.07 35.81
CA CYS A 43 -2.63 -17.52 35.94
C CYS A 43 -3.91 -18.00 35.25
N SER A 44 -4.62 -17.14 34.52
CA SER A 44 -5.88 -17.44 33.81
C SER A 44 -7.08 -17.84 34.67
N GLU A 45 -7.00 -17.73 36.01
CA GLU A 45 -8.13 -17.97 36.91
C GLU A 45 -9.31 -17.02 36.61
N GLU A 46 -10.54 -17.51 36.73
CA GLU A 46 -11.77 -16.76 36.46
C GLU A 46 -12.44 -16.28 37.75
N LEU A 47 -12.54 -14.96 37.92
CA LEU A 47 -13.01 -14.30 39.13
C LEU A 47 -14.35 -13.60 38.88
N VAL A 48 -15.20 -13.56 39.91
CA VAL A 48 -16.56 -13.01 39.82
C VAL A 48 -16.64 -11.48 39.83
N SER A 49 -15.56 -10.78 40.22
CA SER A 49 -15.54 -9.32 40.27
C SER A 49 -14.11 -8.77 40.21
N MET A 50 -13.98 -7.48 39.89
CA MET A 50 -12.69 -6.77 39.92
C MET A 50 -12.07 -6.76 41.32
N LYS A 51 -12.87 -6.65 42.39
CA LYS A 51 -12.35 -6.71 43.77
C LYS A 51 -11.77 -8.09 44.08
N ALA A 52 -12.46 -9.16 43.67
CA ALA A 52 -11.95 -10.51 43.82
C ALA A 52 -10.67 -10.73 43.01
N LEU A 53 -10.59 -10.18 41.80
CA LEU A 53 -9.38 -10.22 40.97
C LEU A 53 -8.19 -9.52 41.64
N LEU A 54 -8.39 -8.32 42.21
CA LEU A 54 -7.31 -7.61 42.90
C LEU A 54 -6.82 -8.38 44.13
N ASN A 55 -7.73 -8.89 44.96
CA ASN A 55 -7.37 -9.69 46.13
C ASN A 55 -6.62 -10.97 45.74
N HIS A 56 -7.06 -11.65 44.67
CA HIS A 56 -6.38 -12.83 44.14
C HIS A 56 -4.96 -12.48 43.65
N VAL A 57 -4.79 -11.35 42.96
CA VAL A 57 -3.47 -10.91 42.50
C VAL A 57 -2.54 -10.61 43.68
N GLU A 58 -3.04 -9.96 44.73
CA GLU A 58 -2.26 -9.68 45.94
C GLU A 58 -1.89 -10.97 46.70
N SER A 59 -2.81 -11.92 46.86
CA SER A 59 -2.56 -13.13 47.67
C SER A 59 -1.86 -14.25 46.90
N ALA A 60 -2.24 -14.51 45.66
CA ALA A 60 -1.75 -15.64 44.87
C ALA A 60 -0.53 -15.30 44.01
N HIS A 61 -0.30 -14.02 43.70
CA HIS A 61 0.84 -13.58 42.90
C HIS A 61 1.78 -12.63 43.65
N ASN A 62 1.44 -12.24 44.88
CA ASN A 62 2.24 -11.33 45.71
C ASN A 62 2.55 -10.00 44.98
N ILE A 63 1.63 -9.53 44.13
CA ILE A 63 1.74 -8.26 43.42
C ILE A 63 0.90 -7.23 44.16
N ALA A 64 1.56 -6.24 44.77
CA ALA A 64 0.88 -5.17 45.50
C ALA A 64 0.13 -4.22 44.54
N ILE A 65 -1.13 -3.89 44.87
CA ILE A 65 -1.93 -2.92 44.12
C ILE A 65 -1.70 -1.52 44.72
N GLU A 66 -0.84 -0.75 44.07
CA GLU A 66 -0.53 0.61 44.47
C GLU A 66 -1.66 1.57 44.14
N LYS A 67 -2.07 2.35 45.14
CA LYS A 67 -3.09 3.39 45.01
C LYS A 67 -2.59 4.71 45.59
N GLU A 68 -2.95 5.81 44.95
CA GLU A 68 -2.75 7.14 45.48
C GLU A 68 -4.03 7.97 45.41
N THR A 69 -4.14 8.96 46.29
CA THR A 69 -5.23 9.95 46.24
C THR A 69 -4.63 11.32 46.06
N LYS A 70 -5.14 12.09 45.10
CA LYS A 70 -4.73 13.46 44.80
C LYS A 70 -5.93 14.39 44.80
N LYS A 71 -5.66 15.64 45.15
CA LYS A 71 -6.61 16.73 45.18
C LYS A 71 -6.12 17.83 44.23
N PHE A 72 -7.03 18.35 43.41
CA PHE A 72 -6.76 19.43 42.47
C PHE A 72 -7.80 20.52 42.64
N ASP A 73 -7.37 21.78 42.49
CA ASP A 73 -8.26 22.94 42.62
C ASP A 73 -9.13 23.16 41.38
N THR A 74 -8.69 22.65 40.22
CA THR A 74 -9.43 22.74 38.97
C THR A 74 -9.35 21.44 38.17
N TYR A 75 -10.32 21.25 37.28
CA TYR A 75 -10.33 20.12 36.36
C TYR A 75 -9.19 20.19 35.33
N GLU A 76 -8.77 21.40 34.95
CA GLU A 76 -7.62 21.64 34.08
C GLU A 76 -6.31 21.17 34.71
N ALA A 77 -6.10 21.44 36.01
CA ALA A 77 -4.94 20.95 36.74
C ALA A 77 -4.90 19.41 36.78
N PHE A 78 -6.06 18.78 36.94
CA PHE A 78 -6.18 17.32 36.80
C PHE A 78 -5.81 16.83 35.40
N LYS A 79 -6.25 17.49 34.33
CA LYS A 79 -5.91 17.10 32.94
C LYS A 79 -4.41 17.14 32.68
N ILE A 80 -3.73 18.20 33.11
CA ILE A 80 -2.27 18.34 32.97
C ILE A 80 -1.56 17.19 33.71
N TRP A 81 -1.98 16.91 34.95
CA TRP A 81 -1.42 15.80 35.71
C TRP A 81 -1.70 14.43 35.05
N LYS A 82 -2.91 14.23 34.52
CA LYS A 82 -3.28 13.01 33.80
C LYS A 82 -2.38 12.80 32.57
N GLU A 83 -2.14 13.83 31.78
CA GLU A 83 -1.27 13.76 30.59
C GLU A 83 0.18 13.39 30.97
N ASP A 84 0.71 13.95 32.06
CA ASP A 84 2.03 13.59 32.58
C ASP A 84 2.08 12.11 33.01
N VAL A 85 1.05 11.62 33.72
CA VAL A 85 0.93 10.20 34.08
C VAL A 85 0.85 9.31 32.84
N GLU A 86 0.08 9.70 31.81
CA GLU A 86 -0.02 8.96 30.55
C GLU A 86 1.33 8.85 29.84
N LYS A 87 2.14 9.93 29.84
CA LYS A 87 3.50 9.92 29.30
C LYS A 87 4.44 9.02 30.09
N GLN A 88 4.39 9.05 31.42
CA GLN A 88 5.27 8.25 32.29
C GLN A 88 4.94 6.75 32.28
N THR A 89 3.64 6.43 32.20
CA THR A 89 3.14 5.04 32.23
C THR A 89 3.03 4.42 30.84
N THR A 90 3.12 5.21 29.77
CA THR A 90 2.88 4.75 28.38
C THR A 90 1.51 4.08 28.26
N ALA A 91 0.52 4.67 28.93
CA ALA A 91 -0.84 4.15 28.97
C ALA A 91 -1.84 5.31 29.02
N LEU A 92 -2.76 5.36 28.06
CA LEU A 92 -3.86 6.31 28.03
C LEU A 92 -4.98 5.91 29.01
N TYR A 93 -5.64 6.89 29.61
CA TYR A 93 -6.79 6.74 30.51
C TYR A 93 -8.05 7.33 29.85
N VAL A 94 -8.95 6.44 29.45
CA VAL A 94 -10.13 6.77 28.63
C VAL A 94 -11.45 6.58 29.38
N GLU A 95 -12.41 7.45 29.11
CA GLU A 95 -13.78 7.35 29.61
C GLU A 95 -14.55 6.32 28.76
N ASN A 96 -14.80 5.13 29.31
CA ASN A 96 -15.56 4.07 28.61
C ASN A 96 -17.07 4.13 28.89
N THR A 97 -17.48 4.89 29.91
CA THR A 97 -18.86 5.00 30.38
C THR A 97 -19.12 6.43 30.78
N GLY A 98 -20.32 6.94 30.48
CA GLY A 98 -20.68 8.30 30.88
C GLY A 98 -20.56 8.54 32.39
N SER A 99 -20.33 9.80 32.73
CA SER A 99 -20.20 10.28 34.10
C SER A 99 -21.46 9.98 34.93
N LYS A 100 -21.26 9.62 36.20
CA LYS A 100 -22.34 9.34 37.15
C LYS A 100 -22.59 10.57 38.02
N PHE A 101 -23.86 10.91 38.19
CA PHE A 101 -24.29 12.03 39.01
C PHE A 101 -24.98 11.48 40.27
N ASN A 102 -24.57 11.98 41.42
CA ASN A 102 -25.33 11.94 42.66
C ASN A 102 -25.62 13.40 43.04
N ASP A 103 -26.63 13.67 43.88
CA ASP A 103 -27.23 14.99 44.15
C ASP A 103 -26.24 16.14 44.47
N MET A 104 -24.96 15.83 44.75
CA MET A 104 -23.89 16.81 45.03
C MET A 104 -22.51 16.47 44.42
N LYS A 105 -22.38 15.40 43.63
CA LYS A 105 -21.06 14.95 43.12
C LYS A 105 -21.16 14.32 41.73
N LYS A 106 -20.26 14.74 40.84
CA LYS A 106 -20.04 14.10 39.54
C LYS A 106 -18.84 13.17 39.64
N THR A 107 -19.04 11.89 39.29
CA THR A 107 -17.98 10.87 39.30
C THR A 107 -17.72 10.34 37.89
N THR A 108 -16.47 10.45 37.45
CA THR A 108 -16.00 9.97 36.15
C THR A 108 -14.93 8.90 36.36
N TYR A 109 -14.99 7.82 35.57
CA TYR A 109 -14.01 6.74 35.62
C TYR A 109 -13.20 6.73 34.33
N PHE A 110 -11.89 6.88 34.47
CA PHE A 110 -10.94 6.71 33.37
C PHE A 110 -10.21 5.39 33.55
N TYR A 111 -10.30 4.52 32.55
CA TYR A 111 -9.64 3.22 32.56
C TYR A 111 -8.46 3.21 31.61
N CYS A 112 -7.42 2.44 31.91
CA CYS A 112 -6.37 2.18 30.95
C CYS A 112 -6.95 1.76 29.59
N HIS A 113 -6.46 2.32 28.49
CA HIS A 113 -6.94 2.03 27.14
C HIS A 113 -6.77 0.56 26.74
N CYS A 114 -5.82 -0.15 27.36
CA CYS A 114 -5.64 -1.59 27.22
C CYS A 114 -6.75 -2.42 27.90
N ASN A 115 -7.47 -1.84 28.88
CA ASN A 115 -8.51 -2.54 29.63
C ASN A 115 -9.67 -2.99 28.74
N GLY A 116 -10.07 -4.25 28.90
CA GLY A 116 -11.26 -4.84 28.32
C GLY A 116 -10.98 -5.79 27.15
N PHE A 117 -12.05 -6.15 26.46
CA PHE A 117 -12.05 -7.11 25.36
C PHE A 117 -12.25 -6.41 24.03
N TYR A 118 -11.50 -6.85 23.01
CA TYR A 118 -11.73 -6.43 21.65
C TYR A 118 -13.07 -6.99 21.16
N ASN A 119 -13.96 -6.11 20.72
CA ASN A 119 -15.20 -6.51 20.06
C ASN A 119 -15.06 -6.09 18.59
N ALA A 120 -15.01 -7.08 17.68
CA ALA A 120 -14.98 -6.80 16.25
C ALA A 120 -16.26 -6.06 15.83
N ARG A 121 -16.10 -5.02 15.01
CA ARG A 121 -17.21 -4.23 14.46
C ARG A 121 -17.06 -4.14 12.93
N GLY A 122 -18.17 -4.23 12.19
CA GLY A 122 -18.23 -4.17 10.72
C GLY A 122 -18.27 -5.51 10.00
N ASP A 123 -18.41 -5.48 8.67
CA ASP A 123 -18.65 -6.64 7.78
C ASP A 123 -17.46 -7.61 7.61
N LYS A 124 -16.45 -7.55 8.48
CA LYS A 124 -15.20 -8.35 8.40
C LYS A 124 -14.43 -8.24 7.06
N LYS A 125 -14.72 -7.24 6.23
CA LYS A 125 -14.04 -6.99 4.92
C LYS A 125 -12.56 -6.60 5.05
N ARG A 126 -12.11 -6.15 6.23
CA ARG A 126 -10.71 -5.78 6.50
C ARG A 126 -10.11 -6.71 7.55
N THR A 127 -8.92 -7.24 7.25
CA THR A 127 -8.10 -8.00 8.20
C THR A 127 -7.63 -7.09 9.35
N ILE A 128 -7.48 -7.67 10.54
CA ILE A 128 -6.93 -6.95 11.70
C ILE A 128 -5.46 -6.62 11.39
N LYS A 129 -5.02 -5.40 11.75
CA LYS A 129 -3.62 -4.98 11.60
C LYS A 129 -2.69 -5.97 12.34
N MET A 130 -1.46 -6.16 11.86
CA MET A 130 -0.47 -7.04 12.52
C MET A 130 -0.25 -6.70 13.99
N ALA A 131 -0.32 -5.41 14.36
CA ALA A 131 -0.20 -4.94 15.75
C ALA A 131 -1.38 -5.36 16.66
N GLY A 132 -2.45 -5.90 16.08
CA GLY A 132 -3.62 -6.38 16.82
C GLY A 132 -4.47 -5.25 17.43
N SER A 133 -5.23 -5.60 18.47
CA SER A 133 -6.01 -4.64 19.25
C SER A 133 -5.19 -4.07 20.40
N ASN A 134 -5.45 -2.81 20.76
CA ASN A 134 -4.95 -2.25 22.01
C ASN A 134 -5.50 -2.98 23.25
N LYS A 135 -6.64 -3.67 23.12
CA LYS A 135 -7.27 -4.42 24.21
C LYS A 135 -6.50 -5.71 24.51
N ILE A 136 -6.20 -5.93 25.79
CA ILE A 136 -5.49 -7.15 26.25
C ILE A 136 -6.39 -8.38 26.36
N ASN A 137 -7.68 -8.25 26.01
CA ASN A 137 -8.69 -9.30 26.21
C ASN A 137 -8.74 -9.79 27.66
N GLY A 138 -8.63 -8.83 28.57
CA GLY A 138 -8.51 -9.03 30.00
C GLY A 138 -8.76 -7.73 30.74
N ASN A 139 -8.59 -7.76 32.05
CA ASN A 139 -8.88 -6.61 32.90
C ASN A 139 -7.57 -6.02 33.41
N CYS A 140 -7.30 -4.77 33.02
CA CYS A 140 -6.20 -4.01 33.60
C CYS A 140 -6.75 -3.23 34.81
N PRO A 141 -6.16 -3.37 36.00
CA PRO A 141 -6.69 -2.74 37.20
C PRO A 141 -6.39 -1.24 37.27
N SER A 142 -5.44 -0.75 36.47
CA SER A 142 -5.07 0.65 36.41
C SER A 142 -6.23 1.52 35.91
N LYS A 143 -6.61 2.49 36.76
CA LYS A 143 -7.75 3.39 36.54
C LYS A 143 -7.66 4.61 37.44
N MET A 144 -8.29 5.70 37.00
CA MET A 144 -8.51 6.92 37.79
C MET A 144 -10.01 7.07 38.05
N LYS A 145 -10.40 7.16 39.31
CA LYS A 145 -11.75 7.55 39.72
C LYS A 145 -11.69 9.02 40.13
N VAL A 146 -12.35 9.86 39.35
CA VAL A 146 -12.35 11.32 39.51
C VAL A 146 -13.71 11.75 40.05
N CYS A 147 -13.71 12.46 41.17
CA CYS A 147 -14.90 13.01 41.80
C CYS A 147 -14.78 14.54 41.83
N GLU A 148 -15.72 15.20 41.18
CA GLU A 148 -15.88 16.65 41.15
C GLU A 148 -17.04 17.02 42.09
N ASP A 149 -16.79 17.93 43.03
CA ASP A 149 -17.81 18.45 43.93
C ASP A 149 -18.44 19.75 43.41
N ASN A 150 -19.41 20.29 44.15
CA ASN A 150 -20.13 21.50 43.78
C ASN A 150 -19.26 22.78 43.83
N GLU A 151 -18.08 22.72 44.45
CA GLU A 151 -17.12 23.83 44.53
C GLU A 151 -16.06 23.72 43.42
N ASN A 152 -16.28 22.84 42.42
CA ASN A 152 -15.36 22.49 41.33
C ASN A 152 -14.03 21.88 41.79
N GLN A 153 -13.97 21.39 43.03
CA GLN A 153 -12.78 20.75 43.55
C GLN A 153 -12.74 19.28 43.11
N VAL A 154 -11.56 18.84 42.70
CA VAL A 154 -11.39 17.54 42.03
C VAL A 154 -10.58 16.60 42.91
N TYR A 155 -11.17 15.46 43.24
CA TYR A 155 -10.57 14.39 44.02
C TYR A 155 -10.33 13.17 43.12
N VAL A 156 -9.11 12.67 43.09
CA VAL A 156 -8.72 11.55 42.22
C VAL A 156 -8.19 10.40 43.06
N GLU A 157 -8.84 9.24 42.98
CA GLU A 157 -8.32 7.96 43.45
C GLU A 157 -7.70 7.22 42.25
N PHE A 158 -6.36 7.13 42.23
CA PHE A 158 -5.61 6.53 41.14
C PHE A 158 -5.02 5.19 41.55
N THR A 159 -5.41 4.12 40.85
CA THR A 159 -4.76 2.81 40.95
C THR A 159 -3.67 2.74 39.89
N LYS A 160 -2.40 2.64 40.30
CA LYS A 160 -1.22 2.74 39.42
C LYS A 160 -0.88 1.42 38.72
N THR A 161 -1.11 0.30 39.41
CA THR A 161 -0.64 -1.01 38.97
C THR A 161 -1.30 -1.43 37.65
N HIS A 162 -0.50 -1.77 36.65
CA HIS A 162 -0.94 -2.37 35.38
C HIS A 162 -0.70 -3.89 35.41
N LEU A 163 -1.62 -4.66 34.82
CA LEU A 163 -1.49 -6.12 34.71
C LEU A 163 -1.85 -6.56 33.29
N GLY A 164 -1.07 -7.51 32.75
CA GLY A 164 -1.32 -8.10 31.43
C GLY A 164 -0.80 -7.29 30.24
N HIS A 165 -0.12 -6.16 30.47
CA HIS A 165 0.62 -5.44 29.43
C HIS A 165 1.79 -4.64 30.01
N GLY A 166 2.81 -4.42 29.20
CA GLY A 166 3.94 -3.54 29.51
C GLY A 166 3.78 -2.12 28.96
N LYS A 167 4.87 -1.36 29.02
CA LYS A 167 5.00 -0.05 28.36
C LYS A 167 5.29 -0.27 26.87
N ASP A 168 4.33 0.01 26.01
CA ASP A 168 4.46 -0.12 24.56
C ASP A 168 4.18 1.23 23.89
N LEU A 169 5.26 1.93 23.55
CA LEU A 169 5.18 3.24 22.90
C LEU A 169 4.45 3.17 21.56
N GLY A 170 4.50 2.06 20.83
CA GLY A 170 3.82 1.90 19.55
C GLY A 170 2.29 1.94 19.65
N ARG A 171 1.75 1.61 20.83
CA ARG A 171 0.29 1.66 21.11
C ARG A 171 -0.22 3.03 21.52
N MET A 172 0.69 3.95 21.84
CA MET A 172 0.32 5.35 22.10
C MET A 172 -0.13 6.01 20.80
N GLN A 173 -1.06 6.96 20.93
CA GLN A 173 -1.48 7.79 19.80
C GLN A 173 -0.53 8.98 19.67
N ILE A 174 -0.25 9.37 18.43
CA ILE A 174 0.35 10.67 18.12
C ILE A 174 -0.68 11.73 18.52
N THR A 175 -0.26 12.76 19.24
CA THR A 175 -1.18 13.78 19.73
C THR A 175 -1.72 14.62 18.58
N ARG A 176 -2.78 15.38 18.83
CA ARG A 176 -3.36 16.25 17.80
C ARG A 176 -2.38 17.36 17.41
N GLU A 177 -1.69 17.92 18.39
CA GLU A 177 -0.71 18.99 18.20
C GLU A 177 0.47 18.49 17.36
N GLU A 178 0.95 17.27 17.64
CA GLU A 178 1.98 16.62 16.83
C GLU A 178 1.51 16.37 15.40
N LYS A 179 0.28 15.88 15.21
CA LYS A 179 -0.32 15.72 13.88
C LYS A 179 -0.41 17.04 13.12
N ASP A 180 -0.87 18.10 13.77
CA ASP A 180 -1.03 19.42 13.17
C ASP A 180 0.32 19.99 12.71
N GLU A 181 1.39 19.82 13.51
CA GLU A 181 2.74 20.25 13.12
C GLU A 181 3.28 19.44 11.94
N LEU A 182 3.06 18.12 11.90
CA LEU A 182 3.43 17.28 10.76
C LEU A 182 2.65 17.66 9.50
N ALA A 183 1.35 17.93 9.63
CA ALA A 183 0.50 18.40 8.53
C ALA A 183 1.03 19.72 7.95
N ARG A 184 1.39 20.68 8.81
CA ARG A 184 1.99 21.96 8.40
C ARG A 184 3.31 21.79 7.63
N LYS A 185 4.17 20.85 8.05
CA LYS A 185 5.40 20.53 7.31
C LYS A 185 5.10 19.93 5.94
N LEU A 186 4.06 19.09 5.84
CA LEU A 186 3.61 18.48 4.58
C LEU A 186 2.99 19.51 3.63
N GLU A 187 2.21 20.47 4.14
CA GLU A 187 1.65 21.60 3.35
C GLU A 187 2.74 22.48 2.74
N LYS A 188 3.83 22.69 3.50
CA LYS A 188 5.02 23.41 3.04
C LYS A 188 5.87 22.63 2.03
N LYS A 189 5.39 21.48 1.54
CA LYS A 189 6.06 20.63 0.54
C LYS A 189 7.45 20.14 0.97
N ILE A 190 7.70 20.03 2.27
CA ILE A 190 8.95 19.43 2.75
C ILE A 190 8.90 17.92 2.41
N PRO A 191 9.95 17.35 1.77
CA PRO A 191 9.96 15.93 1.44
C PRO A 191 9.76 15.05 2.68
N ILE A 192 9.05 13.93 2.52
CA ILE A 192 8.70 13.04 3.64
C ILE A 192 9.95 12.51 4.33
N GLU A 193 10.99 12.20 3.56
CA GLU A 193 12.28 11.73 4.04
C GLU A 193 12.91 12.75 4.99
N ILE A 194 12.94 14.03 4.61
CA ILE A 194 13.47 15.13 5.43
C ILE A 194 12.66 15.32 6.71
N ILE A 195 11.33 15.17 6.64
CA ILE A 195 10.47 15.24 7.83
C ILE A 195 10.81 14.09 8.79
N LEU A 196 10.97 12.87 8.28
CA LEU A 196 11.28 11.69 9.09
C LEU A 196 12.67 11.80 9.73
N ASP A 197 13.67 12.28 8.98
CA ASP A 197 15.02 12.45 9.49
C ASP A 197 15.06 13.53 10.56
N GLY A 198 14.38 14.67 10.35
CA GLY A 198 14.28 15.72 11.37
C GLY A 198 13.55 15.27 12.66
N ILE A 199 12.64 14.31 12.59
CA ILE A 199 12.01 13.69 13.78
C ILE A 199 12.99 12.74 14.47
N ARG A 200 13.78 11.97 13.72
CA ARG A 200 14.79 11.07 14.29
C ARG A 200 15.91 11.86 14.96
N ASP A 201 16.31 12.97 14.36
CA ASP A 201 17.34 13.86 14.86
C ASP A 201 16.89 14.69 16.07
N SER A 202 15.57 14.81 16.33
CA SER A 202 15.07 15.42 17.56
C SER A 202 15.18 14.49 18.79
N PHE A 203 15.69 13.28 18.61
CA PHE A 203 15.97 12.36 19.70
C PHE A 203 17.14 12.89 20.54
N ILE A 204 16.89 13.09 21.83
CA ILE A 204 17.93 13.43 22.81
C ILE A 204 18.24 12.18 23.63
N ASP A 205 17.43 11.90 24.66
CA ASP A 205 17.67 10.78 25.61
C ASP A 205 16.45 9.89 25.84
N ARG A 206 15.26 10.30 25.39
CA ARG A 206 14.00 9.59 25.63
C ARG A 206 13.26 9.33 24.33
N LEU A 207 12.99 8.06 24.05
CA LEU A 207 12.16 7.66 22.93
C LEU A 207 10.68 7.97 23.23
N GLU A 208 10.07 8.78 22.38
CA GLU A 208 8.64 9.15 22.45
C GLU A 208 7.86 8.62 21.25
N ARG A 209 6.52 8.66 21.31
CA ARG A 209 5.65 8.14 20.24
C ARG A 209 5.92 8.80 18.89
N ILE A 210 6.23 10.10 18.86
CA ILE A 210 6.52 10.85 17.62
C ILE A 210 7.72 10.27 16.86
N HIS A 211 8.72 9.75 17.56
CA HIS A 211 9.92 9.15 16.95
C HIS A 211 9.64 7.85 16.21
N LEU A 212 8.46 7.23 16.44
CA LEU A 212 8.00 6.02 15.77
C LEU A 212 7.09 6.32 14.57
N VAL A 213 7.01 7.58 14.11
CA VAL A 213 6.28 7.95 12.90
C VAL A 213 6.89 7.26 11.69
N THR A 214 6.03 6.67 10.87
CA THR A 214 6.44 6.01 9.62
C THR A 214 6.05 6.84 8.39
N ARG A 215 6.66 6.52 7.24
CA ARG A 215 6.22 7.06 5.94
C ARG A 215 4.72 6.87 5.71
N LYS A 216 4.19 5.70 6.12
CA LYS A 216 2.76 5.39 5.97
C LYS A 216 1.89 6.28 6.83
N ASP A 217 2.32 6.63 8.04
CA ASP A 217 1.60 7.56 8.91
C ASP A 217 1.51 8.95 8.27
N LEU A 218 2.60 9.46 7.69
CA LEU A 218 2.59 10.75 6.99
C LEU A 218 1.72 10.74 5.73
N LEU A 219 1.67 9.63 4.99
CA LEU A 219 0.74 9.48 3.87
C LEU A 219 -0.72 9.41 4.30
N ASN A 220 -1.02 8.71 5.41
CA ASN A 220 -2.36 8.71 5.98
C ASN A 220 -2.75 10.09 6.48
N LEU A 221 -1.79 10.84 7.04
CA LEU A 221 -1.99 12.22 7.49
C LEU A 221 -2.28 13.17 6.33
N LYS A 222 -1.58 13.02 5.19
CA LYS A 222 -1.92 13.76 3.96
C LYS A 222 -3.37 13.54 3.56
N ALA A 223 -3.84 12.28 3.60
CA ALA A 223 -5.23 11.96 3.28
C ALA A 223 -6.22 12.51 4.34
N GLU A 224 -5.89 12.38 5.63
CA GLU A 224 -6.71 12.89 6.75
C GLU A 224 -6.91 14.41 6.68
N TYR A 225 -5.87 15.15 6.29
CA TYR A 225 -5.88 16.61 6.19
C TYR A 225 -6.18 17.12 4.77
N SER A 226 -6.52 16.24 3.82
CA SER A 226 -6.72 16.59 2.41
C SER A 226 -5.56 17.37 1.78
N ILE A 227 -4.33 17.14 2.24
CA ILE A 227 -3.13 17.77 1.71
C ILE A 227 -2.82 17.07 0.39
N GLY A 228 -3.15 17.74 -0.71
CA GLY A 228 -2.97 17.22 -2.06
C GLY A 228 -1.58 16.64 -2.28
N SER A 229 -1.51 15.40 -2.76
CA SER A 229 -0.31 14.88 -3.39
C SER A 229 -0.16 15.56 -4.77
N GLU A 230 1.04 16.07 -5.07
CA GLU A 230 1.32 16.61 -6.41
C GLU A 230 0.85 15.62 -7.49
N GLY A 231 0.01 16.10 -8.41
CA GLY A 231 -0.52 15.33 -9.53
C GLY A 231 -1.94 14.76 -9.38
N ILE A 232 -2.54 14.76 -8.17
CA ILE A 232 -3.95 14.35 -8.00
C ILE A 232 -4.83 15.59 -7.96
N MET A 233 -5.52 15.84 -9.08
CA MET A 233 -6.36 17.02 -9.36
C MET A 233 -7.86 16.73 -9.18
N ASP A 234 -8.23 15.46 -9.00
CA ASP A 234 -9.60 15.00 -8.75
C ASP A 234 -9.59 13.67 -7.98
N THR A 235 -10.69 13.36 -7.30
CA THR A 235 -10.94 12.05 -6.68
C THR A 235 -11.16 10.92 -7.69
N ASN A 236 -11.56 11.25 -8.92
CA ASN A 236 -11.64 10.33 -10.05
C ASN A 236 -10.35 10.43 -10.87
N ASP A 237 -9.60 9.34 -10.97
CA ASP A 237 -8.27 9.34 -11.60
C ASP A 237 -8.32 9.74 -13.09
N VAL A 238 -9.36 9.35 -13.83
CA VAL A 238 -9.54 9.73 -15.24
C VAL A 238 -9.70 11.25 -15.36
N LEU A 239 -10.57 11.83 -14.54
CA LEU A 239 -10.76 13.28 -14.50
C LEU A 239 -9.50 14.02 -14.01
N SER A 240 -8.76 13.41 -13.08
CA SER A 240 -7.51 13.95 -12.56
C SER A 240 -6.45 14.06 -13.66
N VAL A 241 -6.28 13.01 -14.48
CA VAL A 241 -5.36 13.02 -15.63
C VAL A 241 -5.79 14.08 -16.65
N GLY A 242 -7.07 14.14 -17.01
CA GLY A 242 -7.59 15.16 -17.93
C GLY A 242 -7.33 16.59 -17.43
N LYS A 243 -7.59 16.87 -16.15
CA LYS A 243 -7.29 18.16 -15.51
C LYS A 243 -5.79 18.48 -15.50
N TRP A 244 -4.94 17.49 -15.22
CA TRP A 244 -3.49 17.65 -15.25
C TRP A 244 -3.01 18.00 -16.66
N VAL A 245 -3.44 17.26 -17.69
CA VAL A 245 -3.11 17.57 -19.09
C VAL A 245 -3.58 18.96 -19.46
N HIS A 246 -4.84 19.32 -19.14
CA HIS A 246 -5.38 20.64 -19.45
C HIS A 246 -4.59 21.78 -18.79
N SER A 247 -4.09 21.56 -17.56
CA SER A 247 -3.24 22.54 -16.86
C SER A 247 -1.88 22.79 -17.53
N LEU A 248 -1.45 21.85 -18.38
CA LEU A 248 -0.20 21.91 -19.15
C LEU A 248 -0.42 22.37 -20.60
N GLN A 249 -1.65 22.33 -21.11
CA GLN A 249 -1.96 22.76 -22.47
C GLN A 249 -1.56 24.23 -22.69
N GLY A 250 -0.93 24.50 -23.83
CA GLY A 250 -0.47 25.85 -24.22
C GLY A 250 0.85 26.29 -23.57
N ARG A 251 1.42 25.50 -22.65
CA ARG A 251 2.78 25.79 -22.14
C ARG A 251 3.84 25.37 -23.14
N GLU A 252 4.85 26.21 -23.34
CA GLU A 252 5.99 25.91 -24.23
C GLU A 252 6.79 24.69 -23.73
N ASP A 253 6.85 24.50 -22.40
CA ASP A 253 7.56 23.41 -21.74
C ASP A 253 6.65 22.20 -21.43
N SER A 254 5.43 22.17 -21.98
CA SER A 254 4.52 21.04 -21.78
C SER A 254 5.22 19.73 -22.17
N PRO A 255 5.27 18.74 -21.26
CA PRO A 255 5.81 17.43 -21.59
C PRO A 255 4.80 16.58 -22.38
N VAL A 256 3.53 16.98 -22.42
CA VAL A 256 2.47 16.25 -23.13
C VAL A 256 2.42 16.74 -24.57
N ILE A 257 2.71 15.83 -25.51
CA ILE A 257 2.67 16.14 -26.95
C ILE A 257 1.37 15.66 -27.62
N LEU A 258 0.72 14.63 -27.05
CA LEU A 258 -0.55 14.10 -27.54
C LEU A 258 -1.37 13.57 -26.37
N PHE A 259 -2.66 13.89 -26.34
CA PHE A 259 -3.58 13.35 -25.35
C PHE A 259 -4.97 13.11 -25.96
N LYS A 260 -5.37 11.83 -25.99
CA LYS A 260 -6.68 11.34 -26.40
C LYS A 260 -7.33 10.66 -25.19
N ASP A 261 -8.40 11.26 -24.70
CA ASP A 261 -9.15 10.73 -23.55
C ASP A 261 -10.12 9.62 -23.97
N GLN A 262 -10.52 8.81 -22.99
CA GLN A 262 -11.59 7.84 -23.17
C GLN A 262 -12.93 8.57 -23.34
N ASN A 263 -13.84 7.97 -24.10
CA ASN A 263 -15.13 8.55 -24.49
C ASN A 263 -15.03 9.74 -25.46
N THR A 264 -13.85 9.97 -26.04
CA THR A 264 -13.62 10.96 -27.10
C THR A 264 -13.35 10.25 -28.42
N TYR A 265 -14.02 10.67 -29.49
CA TYR A 265 -13.78 10.18 -30.85
C TYR A 265 -13.50 11.36 -31.77
N ASP A 266 -12.37 11.32 -32.46
CA ASP A 266 -11.98 12.31 -33.46
C ASP A 266 -11.08 11.61 -34.50
N GLU A 267 -11.65 11.33 -35.69
CA GLU A 267 -10.93 10.63 -36.76
C GLU A 267 -9.86 11.51 -37.43
N VAL A 268 -9.97 12.84 -37.29
CA VAL A 268 -9.01 13.78 -37.88
C VAL A 268 -7.76 13.86 -37.00
N LEU A 269 -7.95 13.99 -35.68
CA LEU A 269 -6.84 14.07 -34.72
C LEU A 269 -6.27 12.69 -34.36
N TYR A 270 -7.11 11.66 -34.34
CA TYR A 270 -6.76 10.31 -33.86
C TYR A 270 -7.20 9.22 -34.84
N PRO A 271 -6.69 9.23 -36.09
CA PRO A 271 -7.16 8.33 -37.13
C PRO A 271 -7.07 6.86 -36.72
N GLY A 272 -8.20 6.14 -36.80
CA GLY A 272 -8.29 4.72 -36.45
C GLY A 272 -8.37 4.39 -34.95
N LEU A 273 -8.42 5.41 -34.06
CA LEU A 273 -8.73 5.23 -32.64
C LEU A 273 -10.23 5.31 -32.38
N LYS A 274 -10.72 4.44 -31.51
CA LYS A 274 -12.12 4.37 -31.10
C LYS A 274 -12.38 5.26 -29.88
N SER A 275 -13.65 5.44 -29.54
CA SER A 275 -14.07 6.26 -28.40
C SER A 275 -13.46 5.77 -27.08
N GLU A 276 -13.43 4.45 -26.87
CA GLU A 276 -12.91 3.79 -25.67
C GLU A 276 -11.38 3.77 -25.54
N ASP A 277 -10.65 4.04 -26.64
CA ASP A 277 -9.19 4.00 -26.66
C ASP A 277 -8.63 5.14 -25.79
N PHE A 278 -7.51 4.94 -25.12
CA PHE A 278 -6.78 5.95 -24.38
C PHE A 278 -5.39 6.08 -25.00
N LEU A 279 -4.92 7.30 -25.21
CA LEU A 279 -3.56 7.53 -25.68
C LEU A 279 -2.99 8.80 -25.06
N LEU A 280 -1.86 8.67 -24.38
CA LEU A 280 -1.11 9.80 -23.83
C LEU A 280 0.36 9.64 -24.22
N VAL A 281 0.92 10.65 -24.90
CA VAL A 281 2.32 10.68 -25.29
C VAL A 281 3.03 11.80 -24.57
N ILE A 282 4.10 11.43 -23.86
CA ILE A 282 4.91 12.34 -23.04
C ILE A 282 6.33 12.37 -23.61
N MET A 283 6.76 13.56 -24.01
CA MET A 283 8.11 13.85 -24.48
C MET A 283 8.45 15.31 -24.18
N ASN A 284 9.15 15.53 -23.07
CA ASN A 284 9.59 16.86 -22.66
C ASN A 284 10.73 17.40 -23.55
N ARG A 285 11.14 18.65 -23.30
CA ARG A 285 12.18 19.32 -24.11
C ARG A 285 13.53 18.60 -24.08
N CYS A 286 13.95 18.07 -22.95
CA CYS A 286 15.21 17.32 -22.83
C CYS A 286 15.13 16.01 -23.60
N GLN A 287 14.02 15.29 -23.45
CA GLN A 287 13.73 14.06 -24.16
C GLN A 287 13.73 14.24 -25.68
N ARG A 288 13.09 15.31 -26.17
CA ARG A 288 13.11 15.67 -27.59
C ARG A 288 14.52 15.92 -28.11
N LYS A 289 15.36 16.63 -27.34
CA LYS A 289 16.77 16.86 -27.69
C LYS A 289 17.55 15.55 -27.75
N MET A 290 17.40 14.69 -26.74
CA MET A 290 18.07 13.39 -26.70
C MET A 290 17.64 12.51 -27.90
N LEU A 291 16.35 12.47 -28.21
CA LEU A 291 15.85 11.75 -29.37
C LEU A 291 16.39 12.30 -30.69
N SER A 292 16.51 13.63 -30.80
CA SER A 292 17.05 14.29 -31.98
C SER A 292 18.55 14.02 -32.17
N PHE A 293 19.32 14.01 -31.08
CA PHE A 293 20.77 13.78 -31.13
C PHE A 293 21.12 12.33 -31.40
N TYR A 294 20.49 11.39 -30.71
CA TYR A 294 20.90 9.99 -30.69
C TYR A 294 19.96 9.04 -31.43
N GLY A 295 18.75 9.48 -31.80
CA GLY A 295 17.73 8.63 -32.42
C GLY A 295 18.04 8.16 -33.84
N ASN A 296 19.09 8.68 -34.48
CA ASN A 296 19.55 8.20 -35.79
C ASN A 296 20.51 7.01 -35.70
N ASP A 297 21.11 6.73 -34.54
CA ASP A 297 22.00 5.57 -34.38
C ASP A 297 21.21 4.32 -33.98
N THR A 298 20.79 4.25 -32.72
CA THR A 298 20.09 3.10 -32.17
C THR A 298 18.87 3.54 -31.36
N ILE A 299 17.72 2.94 -31.67
CA ILE A 299 16.49 3.09 -30.89
C ILE A 299 16.07 1.74 -30.34
N CYS A 300 15.64 1.70 -29.09
CA CYS A 300 14.99 0.53 -28.49
C CYS A 300 13.55 0.87 -28.10
N LEU A 301 12.62 -0.04 -28.39
CA LEU A 301 11.21 0.06 -28.04
C LEU A 301 10.83 -1.10 -27.12
N ASP A 302 10.20 -0.80 -26.00
CA ASP A 302 9.80 -1.80 -25.00
C ASP A 302 8.41 -1.51 -24.44
N PHE A 303 7.59 -2.57 -24.30
CA PHE A 303 6.31 -2.51 -23.61
C PHE A 303 6.45 -3.02 -22.17
N THR A 304 5.93 -2.23 -21.24
CA THR A 304 5.75 -2.64 -19.85
C THR A 304 4.25 -2.89 -19.59
N HIS A 305 3.90 -4.17 -19.47
CA HIS A 305 2.51 -4.63 -19.33
C HIS A 305 2.09 -4.80 -17.87
N GLY A 306 0.81 -4.55 -17.58
CA GLY A 306 0.18 -4.97 -16.31
C GLY A 306 0.72 -4.26 -15.06
N MET A 307 1.34 -3.10 -15.23
CA MET A 307 1.96 -2.34 -14.13
C MET A 307 0.98 -1.42 -13.38
N ASN A 308 -0.29 -1.36 -13.79
CA ASN A 308 -1.31 -0.52 -13.15
C ASN A 308 -2.68 -1.22 -13.04
N ALA A 309 -3.53 -0.67 -12.18
CA ALA A 309 -4.87 -1.21 -11.90
C ALA A 309 -5.88 -1.04 -13.05
N TYR A 310 -5.58 -0.21 -14.06
CA TYR A 310 -6.46 0.11 -15.18
C TYR A 310 -6.16 -0.73 -16.44
N GLY A 311 -5.10 -1.54 -16.41
CA GLY A 311 -4.69 -2.35 -17.54
C GLY A 311 -4.09 -1.55 -18.70
N PHE A 312 -3.56 -0.35 -18.44
CA PHE A 312 -2.84 0.41 -19.46
C PHE A 312 -1.41 -0.11 -19.60
N ASP A 313 -0.89 -0.06 -20.81
CA ASP A 313 0.48 -0.37 -21.14
C ASP A 313 1.30 0.91 -21.27
N LEU A 314 2.57 0.80 -20.90
CA LEU A 314 3.55 1.87 -21.11
C LEU A 314 4.59 1.37 -22.12
N ALA A 315 4.57 1.96 -23.31
CA ALA A 315 5.66 1.85 -24.27
C ALA A 315 6.70 2.94 -24.02
N THR A 316 7.98 2.55 -24.00
CA THR A 316 9.10 3.47 -23.82
C THR A 316 9.97 3.46 -25.06
N ILE A 317 10.30 4.66 -25.56
CA ILE A 317 11.32 4.85 -26.60
C ILE A 317 12.63 5.17 -25.90
N LEU A 318 13.64 4.34 -26.11
CA LEU A 318 14.98 4.49 -25.57
C LEU A 318 15.95 4.82 -26.70
N VAL A 319 16.88 5.74 -26.42
CA VAL A 319 18.04 6.00 -27.28
C VAL A 319 19.31 5.65 -26.51
N LEU A 320 20.36 5.29 -27.24
CA LEU A 320 21.69 5.07 -26.66
C LEU A 320 22.53 6.32 -26.84
N ASP A 321 23.13 6.81 -25.75
CA ASP A 321 24.08 7.92 -25.84
C ASP A 321 25.46 7.48 -26.38
N ASP A 322 26.41 8.40 -26.40
CA ASP A 322 27.79 8.17 -26.83
C ASP A 322 28.55 7.14 -25.98
N LYS A 323 28.08 6.88 -24.76
CA LYS A 323 28.62 5.85 -23.85
C LYS A 323 27.83 4.55 -23.90
N ARG A 324 26.84 4.43 -24.80
CA ARG A 324 25.90 3.31 -24.88
C ARG A 324 25.02 3.16 -23.64
N GLU A 325 24.80 4.24 -22.88
CA GLU A 325 23.82 4.27 -21.80
C GLU A 325 22.41 4.56 -22.36
N GLY A 326 21.42 3.84 -21.86
CA GLY A 326 20.03 3.98 -22.32
C GLY A 326 19.33 5.18 -21.69
N PHE A 327 18.81 6.08 -22.52
CA PHE A 327 18.02 7.23 -22.08
C PHE A 327 16.56 7.12 -22.56
N PRO A 328 15.55 7.25 -21.68
CA PRO A 328 14.14 7.18 -22.06
C PRO A 328 13.70 8.49 -22.73
N ALA A 329 13.64 8.46 -24.05
CA ALA A 329 13.41 9.60 -24.93
C ALA A 329 11.93 9.91 -25.20
N ALA A 330 11.01 8.96 -24.95
CA ALA A 330 9.57 9.24 -24.95
C ALA A 330 8.81 8.14 -24.21
N PHE A 331 7.62 8.49 -23.70
CA PHE A 331 6.69 7.57 -23.05
C PHE A 331 5.34 7.62 -23.75
N ILE A 332 4.76 6.44 -23.99
CA ILE A 332 3.44 6.29 -24.61
C ILE A 332 2.61 5.42 -23.68
N LEU A 333 1.56 5.99 -23.09
CA LEU A 333 0.57 5.24 -22.31
C LEU A 333 -0.65 4.98 -23.19
N ASN A 334 -1.06 3.72 -23.30
CA ASN A 334 -2.25 3.35 -24.06
C ASN A 334 -2.96 2.13 -23.47
N ASN A 335 -4.20 1.89 -23.91
CA ASN A 335 -4.96 0.68 -23.60
C ASN A 335 -5.14 -0.24 -24.83
N ARG A 336 -4.42 0.06 -25.93
CA ARG A 336 -4.49 -0.64 -27.22
C ARG A 336 -3.12 -0.67 -27.88
N GLN A 337 -2.60 -1.87 -28.07
CA GLN A 337 -1.20 -2.11 -28.50
C GLN A 337 -1.05 -2.43 -29.99
N ASP A 338 -2.07 -2.23 -30.82
CA ASP A 338 -1.96 -2.54 -32.24
C ASP A 338 -1.17 -1.48 -33.01
N SER A 339 -0.78 -1.83 -34.23
CA SER A 339 0.00 -0.94 -35.08
C SER A 339 -0.72 0.38 -35.40
N LYS A 340 -2.05 0.42 -35.37
CA LYS A 340 -2.83 1.64 -35.64
C LYS A 340 -2.67 2.64 -34.51
N ALA A 341 -2.88 2.20 -33.26
CA ALA A 341 -2.74 3.07 -32.10
C ALA A 341 -1.32 3.60 -31.93
N LEU A 342 -0.32 2.74 -32.13
CA LEU A 342 1.09 3.14 -32.10
C LEU A 342 1.45 4.10 -33.24
N SER A 343 0.84 3.97 -34.42
CA SER A 343 1.10 4.89 -35.54
C SER A 343 0.66 6.31 -35.21
N VAL A 344 -0.47 6.49 -34.52
CA VAL A 344 -0.92 7.81 -34.05
C VAL A 344 0.08 8.41 -33.06
N ALA A 345 0.58 7.60 -32.12
CA ALA A 345 1.59 8.04 -31.16
C ALA A 345 2.91 8.45 -31.84
N PHE A 346 3.40 7.62 -32.77
CA PHE A 346 4.62 7.89 -33.53
C PHE A 346 4.46 9.10 -34.45
N ALA A 347 3.29 9.32 -35.06
CA ALA A 347 3.03 10.49 -35.89
C ALA A 347 3.18 11.78 -35.07
N ALA A 348 2.62 11.83 -33.86
CA ALA A 348 2.79 12.97 -32.95
C ALA A 348 4.27 13.20 -32.55
N ILE A 349 5.05 12.12 -32.38
CA ILE A 349 6.49 12.25 -32.11
C ILE A 349 7.24 12.80 -33.34
N LYS A 350 6.88 12.35 -34.54
CA LYS A 350 7.51 12.77 -35.82
C LYS A 350 7.34 14.26 -36.11
N GLU A 351 6.27 14.89 -35.61
CA GLU A 351 6.10 16.35 -35.70
C GLU A 351 7.18 17.13 -34.93
N HIS A 352 7.85 16.49 -33.98
CA HIS A 352 8.84 17.11 -33.12
C HIS A 352 10.27 16.68 -33.40
N VAL A 353 10.48 15.57 -34.10
CA VAL A 353 11.81 15.05 -34.44
C VAL A 353 11.82 14.44 -35.84
N SER A 354 12.93 14.58 -36.55
CA SER A 354 13.20 13.88 -37.80
C SER A 354 14.32 12.88 -37.58
N ILE A 355 13.98 11.60 -37.57
CA ILE A 355 14.91 10.50 -37.25
C ILE A 355 14.75 9.35 -38.24
N SER A 356 15.86 8.69 -38.52
CA SER A 356 15.96 7.47 -39.32
C SER A 356 17.03 6.58 -38.66
N PRO A 357 16.64 5.70 -37.71
CA PRO A 357 17.60 4.91 -36.96
C PRO A 357 18.27 3.86 -37.86
N LYS A 358 19.59 3.72 -37.73
CA LYS A 358 20.33 2.60 -38.32
C LYS A 358 19.90 1.28 -37.69
N VAL A 359 19.74 1.26 -36.37
CA VAL A 359 19.37 0.07 -35.62
C VAL A 359 18.11 0.32 -34.80
N MET A 360 17.11 -0.55 -34.96
CA MET A 360 15.90 -0.55 -34.17
C MET A 360 15.76 -1.86 -33.42
N MET A 361 15.84 -1.83 -32.09
CA MET A 361 15.58 -2.99 -31.25
C MET A 361 14.13 -2.98 -30.75
N THR A 362 13.40 -4.08 -30.94
CA THR A 362 12.02 -4.23 -30.43
C THR A 362 11.87 -5.55 -29.70
N ASP A 363 10.74 -5.74 -29.02
CA ASP A 363 10.29 -7.09 -28.69
C ASP A 363 9.95 -7.90 -29.97
N ASP A 364 9.50 -9.14 -29.75
CA ASP A 364 9.11 -10.06 -30.83
C ASP A 364 7.69 -9.80 -31.35
N THR A 365 7.07 -8.66 -31.01
CA THR A 365 5.77 -8.27 -31.55
C THR A 365 5.95 -7.40 -32.80
N GLU A 366 5.12 -7.63 -33.81
CA GLU A 366 5.18 -6.86 -35.06
C GLU A 366 4.50 -5.48 -34.95
N SER A 367 3.75 -5.21 -33.87
CA SER A 367 3.00 -3.96 -33.70
C SER A 367 3.90 -2.73 -33.77
N PHE A 368 5.02 -2.74 -33.04
CA PHE A 368 5.98 -1.64 -33.05
C PHE A 368 6.61 -1.43 -34.42
N LEU A 369 7.14 -2.51 -35.02
CA LEU A 369 7.82 -2.41 -36.31
C LEU A 369 6.88 -1.93 -37.41
N ASN A 370 5.66 -2.45 -37.46
CA ASN A 370 4.67 -2.06 -38.47
C ASN A 370 4.27 -0.59 -38.30
N ALA A 371 3.98 -0.16 -37.07
CA ALA A 371 3.66 1.24 -36.80
C ALA A 371 4.83 2.18 -37.14
N TRP A 372 6.05 1.78 -36.79
CA TRP A 372 7.26 2.55 -37.10
C TRP A 372 7.45 2.68 -38.60
N ARG A 373 7.34 1.58 -39.35
CA ARG A 373 7.47 1.57 -40.81
C ARG A 373 6.49 2.48 -41.49
N THR A 374 5.24 2.52 -41.00
CA THR A 374 4.20 3.41 -41.53
C THR A 374 4.56 4.89 -41.31
N VAL A 375 5.19 5.23 -40.18
CA VAL A 375 5.40 6.64 -39.80
C VAL A 375 6.80 7.15 -40.17
N PHE A 376 7.85 6.45 -39.75
CA PHE A 376 9.26 6.85 -39.92
C PHE A 376 9.96 6.16 -41.09
N GLY A 377 9.33 5.14 -41.69
CA GLY A 377 9.92 4.34 -42.75
C GLY A 377 10.66 3.10 -42.24
N VAL A 378 11.29 2.37 -43.15
CA VAL A 378 11.96 1.11 -42.84
C VAL A 378 13.31 1.39 -42.16
N PRO A 379 13.56 0.85 -40.94
CA PRO A 379 14.87 0.95 -40.32
C PRO A 379 15.90 0.12 -41.10
N GLU A 380 17.16 0.53 -41.09
CA GLU A 380 18.24 -0.17 -41.81
C GLU A 380 18.45 -1.59 -41.26
N LYS A 381 18.46 -1.73 -39.93
CA LYS A 381 18.53 -3.02 -39.24
C LYS A 381 17.51 -3.08 -38.11
N ARG A 382 16.79 -4.20 -38.01
CA ARG A 382 15.97 -4.52 -36.84
C ARG A 382 16.78 -5.46 -35.94
N LEU A 383 16.77 -5.24 -34.64
CA LEU A 383 17.23 -6.19 -33.64
C LEU A 383 16.07 -6.70 -32.78
N LEU A 384 16.16 -7.93 -32.29
CA LEU A 384 15.27 -8.47 -31.27
C LEU A 384 15.88 -8.28 -29.89
N CYS A 385 15.03 -7.86 -28.94
CA CYS A 385 15.43 -7.73 -27.56
C CYS A 385 15.86 -9.08 -26.99
N THR A 386 17.14 -9.20 -26.64
CA THR A 386 17.77 -10.45 -26.16
C THR A 386 17.08 -11.02 -24.93
N TRP A 387 16.56 -10.15 -24.05
CA TRP A 387 15.79 -10.58 -22.88
C TRP A 387 14.47 -11.27 -23.27
N HIS A 388 13.76 -10.73 -24.26
CA HIS A 388 12.51 -11.32 -24.74
C HIS A 388 12.76 -12.64 -25.47
N VAL A 389 13.81 -12.70 -26.29
CA VAL A 389 14.24 -13.93 -26.98
C VAL A 389 14.62 -15.00 -25.96
N ASP A 390 15.46 -14.68 -24.97
CA ASP A 390 15.85 -15.61 -23.90
C ASP A 390 14.64 -16.12 -23.10
N ARG A 391 13.72 -15.22 -22.73
CA ARG A 391 12.48 -15.58 -22.02
C ARG A 391 11.59 -16.50 -22.86
N SER A 392 11.46 -16.23 -24.14
CA SER A 392 10.71 -17.05 -25.10
C SER A 392 11.32 -18.45 -25.21
N TRP A 393 12.65 -18.53 -25.40
CA TRP A 393 13.37 -19.79 -25.45
C TRP A 393 13.21 -20.62 -24.18
N ARG A 394 13.39 -20.04 -22.99
CA ARG A 394 13.21 -20.77 -21.72
C ARG A 394 11.81 -21.38 -21.61
N ARG A 395 10.77 -20.64 -21.98
CA ARG A 395 9.38 -21.13 -21.95
C ARG A 395 9.18 -22.27 -22.95
N SER A 396 9.64 -22.10 -24.18
CA SER A 396 9.51 -23.10 -25.24
C SER A 396 10.32 -24.37 -24.94
N ILE A 397 11.51 -24.25 -24.36
CA ILE A 397 12.33 -25.38 -23.92
C ILE A 397 11.60 -26.21 -22.87
N VAL A 398 11.09 -25.57 -21.81
CA VAL A 398 10.34 -26.28 -20.75
C VAL A 398 9.07 -26.93 -21.30
N LYS A 399 8.42 -26.29 -22.27
CA LYS A 399 7.18 -26.79 -22.88
C LYS A 399 7.42 -27.97 -23.84
N LEU A 400 8.48 -27.92 -24.64
CA LEU A 400 8.71 -28.82 -25.78
C LEU A 400 9.72 -29.93 -25.49
N ILE A 401 10.56 -29.80 -24.46
CA ILE A 401 11.58 -30.79 -24.09
C ILE A 401 11.22 -31.38 -22.73
N LYS A 402 11.12 -32.71 -22.66
CA LYS A 402 10.62 -33.42 -21.47
C LYS A 402 11.67 -33.60 -20.38
N LYS A 403 12.89 -34.02 -20.73
CA LYS A 403 13.91 -34.31 -19.71
C LYS A 403 14.66 -33.05 -19.25
N PRO A 404 14.86 -32.86 -17.93
CA PRO A 404 15.60 -31.73 -17.40
C PRO A 404 17.04 -31.62 -17.92
N GLU A 405 17.77 -32.73 -18.09
CA GLU A 405 19.15 -32.67 -18.59
C GLU A 405 19.21 -32.11 -20.01
N ASN A 406 18.25 -32.51 -20.84
CA ASN A 406 18.11 -32.06 -22.22
C ASN A 406 17.64 -30.60 -22.31
N GLN A 407 16.79 -30.14 -21.38
CA GLN A 407 16.43 -28.72 -21.28
C GLN A 407 17.67 -27.84 -21.02
N ILE A 408 18.54 -28.28 -20.12
CA ILE A 408 19.80 -27.59 -19.82
C ILE A 408 20.71 -27.58 -21.05
N GLN A 409 20.83 -28.71 -21.75
CA GLN A 409 21.62 -28.81 -22.96
C GLN A 409 21.11 -27.87 -24.06
N ALA A 410 19.81 -27.90 -24.36
CA ALA A 410 19.20 -27.01 -25.36
C ALA A 410 19.40 -25.54 -25.00
N TYR A 411 19.20 -25.18 -23.73
CA TYR A 411 19.41 -23.81 -23.26
C TYR A 411 20.85 -23.35 -23.44
N LYS A 412 21.83 -24.20 -23.08
CA LYS A 412 23.26 -23.89 -23.29
C LYS A 412 23.56 -23.63 -24.76
N VAL A 413 23.07 -24.48 -25.67
CA VAL A 413 23.30 -24.33 -27.11
C VAL A 413 22.76 -23.00 -27.63
N VAL A 414 21.49 -22.68 -27.37
CA VAL A 414 20.90 -21.42 -27.88
C VAL A 414 21.50 -20.18 -27.21
N ARG A 415 21.99 -20.29 -25.97
CA ARG A 415 22.74 -19.22 -25.30
C ARG A 415 24.11 -18.99 -25.91
N CYS A 416 24.84 -20.04 -26.28
CA CYS A 416 26.10 -19.89 -26.99
C CYS A 416 25.89 -19.19 -28.34
N LEU A 417 24.87 -19.60 -29.10
CA LEU A 417 24.50 -18.93 -30.35
C LEU A 417 24.21 -17.44 -30.17
N LEU A 418 23.47 -17.06 -29.13
CA LEU A 418 23.13 -15.67 -28.84
C LEU A 418 24.34 -14.78 -28.48
N MET A 419 25.41 -15.38 -27.96
CA MET A 419 26.61 -14.67 -27.51
C MET A 419 27.71 -14.62 -28.57
N GLU A 420 27.57 -15.35 -29.68
CA GLU A 420 28.54 -15.36 -30.77
C GLU A 420 28.44 -14.06 -31.57
N THR A 421 29.57 -13.40 -31.75
CA THR A 421 29.66 -12.09 -32.41
C THR A 421 30.23 -12.18 -33.82
N GLU A 422 30.95 -13.26 -34.13
CA GLU A 422 31.53 -13.50 -35.46
C GLU A 422 30.53 -14.26 -36.34
N GLU A 423 30.20 -13.68 -37.49
CA GLU A 423 29.10 -14.16 -38.35
C GLU A 423 29.35 -15.57 -38.89
N GLU A 424 30.54 -15.86 -39.42
CA GLU A 424 30.89 -17.18 -39.91
C GLU A 424 30.88 -18.24 -38.79
N ALA A 425 31.38 -17.89 -37.60
CA ALA A 425 31.37 -18.78 -36.45
C ALA A 425 29.93 -19.08 -36.01
N PHE A 426 29.07 -18.05 -35.97
CA PHE A 426 27.65 -18.20 -35.67
C PHE A 426 26.98 -19.16 -36.65
N TYR A 427 27.21 -19.03 -37.96
CA TYR A 427 26.61 -19.91 -38.95
C TYR A 427 27.08 -21.37 -38.80
N ILE A 428 28.36 -21.60 -38.49
CA ILE A 428 28.89 -22.93 -38.21
C ILE A 428 28.22 -23.52 -36.96
N MET A 429 28.17 -22.75 -35.87
CA MET A 429 27.53 -23.17 -34.62
C MET A 429 26.04 -23.45 -34.81
N LEU A 430 25.35 -22.66 -35.64
CA LEU A 430 23.94 -22.83 -35.93
C LEU A 430 23.69 -24.16 -36.64
N GLN A 431 24.48 -24.48 -37.67
CA GLN A 431 24.37 -25.77 -38.36
C GLN A 431 24.65 -26.95 -37.43
N GLU A 432 25.66 -26.82 -36.56
CA GLU A 432 25.97 -27.84 -35.56
C GLU A 432 24.82 -28.00 -34.55
N ALA A 433 24.23 -26.91 -34.07
CA ALA A 433 23.07 -26.93 -33.18
C ALA A 433 21.87 -27.64 -33.82
N LEU A 434 21.54 -27.32 -35.07
CA LEU A 434 20.43 -27.95 -35.80
C LEU A 434 20.66 -29.44 -36.08
N LYS A 435 21.92 -29.84 -36.25
CA LYS A 435 22.33 -31.25 -36.36
C LYS A 435 22.19 -31.96 -35.02
N ASN A 436 22.69 -31.38 -33.93
CA ASN A 436 22.60 -31.95 -32.58
C ASN A 436 21.14 -32.13 -32.13
N PHE A 437 20.27 -31.17 -32.45
CA PHE A 437 18.83 -31.31 -32.19
C PHE A 437 18.13 -32.37 -33.08
N ASN A 438 18.82 -32.92 -34.09
CA ASN A 438 18.29 -33.98 -34.95
C ASN A 438 18.64 -35.39 -34.45
N GLU A 439 19.57 -35.52 -33.50
CA GLU A 439 20.10 -36.82 -33.07
C GLU A 439 19.13 -37.62 -32.21
N THR A 440 18.18 -36.94 -31.55
CA THR A 440 17.15 -37.61 -30.76
C THR A 440 15.76 -37.04 -31.03
N ASP A 441 14.77 -37.94 -31.05
CA ASP A 441 13.35 -37.62 -31.18
C ASP A 441 12.84 -36.61 -30.15
N GLU A 442 13.58 -36.44 -29.05
CA GLU A 442 13.24 -35.58 -27.92
C GLU A 442 13.41 -34.08 -28.21
N PHE A 443 14.35 -33.69 -29.09
CA PHE A 443 14.57 -32.29 -29.46
C PHE A 443 13.75 -31.85 -30.69
N ARG A 444 13.09 -32.79 -31.38
CA ARG A 444 12.44 -32.56 -32.68
C ARG A 444 11.41 -31.42 -32.67
N GLU A 445 10.54 -31.37 -31.65
CA GLU A 445 9.54 -30.30 -31.54
C GLU A 445 10.18 -28.93 -31.29
N PHE A 446 11.18 -28.88 -30.41
CA PHE A 446 11.93 -27.65 -30.13
C PHE A 446 12.72 -27.17 -31.35
N LYS A 447 13.37 -28.09 -32.09
CA LYS A 447 14.07 -27.79 -33.34
C LYS A 447 13.14 -27.13 -34.35
N ASN A 448 11.99 -27.75 -34.61
CA ASN A 448 11.02 -27.22 -35.58
C ASN A 448 10.58 -25.80 -35.20
N TYR A 449 10.33 -25.56 -33.92
CA TYR A 449 10.03 -24.24 -33.38
C TYR A 449 11.20 -23.27 -33.61
N PHE A 450 12.42 -23.64 -33.21
CA PHE A 450 13.60 -22.77 -33.30
C PHE A 450 13.95 -22.41 -34.75
N GLU A 451 13.90 -23.40 -35.66
CA GLU A 451 14.10 -23.20 -37.10
C GLU A 451 13.07 -22.26 -37.72
N HIS A 452 11.78 -22.49 -37.44
CA HIS A 452 10.73 -21.66 -38.03
C HIS A 452 10.72 -20.24 -37.49
N VAL A 453 10.98 -20.05 -36.20
CA VAL A 453 10.79 -18.75 -35.54
C VAL A 453 12.06 -17.89 -35.61
N TYR A 454 13.26 -18.47 -35.51
CA TYR A 454 14.50 -17.69 -35.34
C TYR A 454 15.53 -17.86 -36.47
N CYS A 455 15.64 -19.04 -37.10
CA CYS A 455 16.69 -19.27 -38.10
C CYS A 455 16.51 -18.45 -39.40
N LYS A 456 15.33 -17.86 -39.64
CA LYS A 456 15.07 -16.93 -40.76
C LYS A 456 15.30 -15.46 -40.38
N ARG A 457 15.74 -15.21 -39.14
CA ARG A 457 15.87 -13.89 -38.53
C ARG A 457 17.27 -13.71 -37.93
N THR A 458 18.27 -14.35 -38.54
CA THR A 458 19.67 -14.33 -38.07
C THR A 458 20.32 -12.95 -38.21
N GLU A 459 19.79 -12.10 -39.08
CA GLU A 459 20.21 -10.70 -39.24
C GLU A 459 19.58 -9.76 -38.20
N ALA A 460 18.64 -10.27 -37.38
CA ALA A 460 17.93 -9.53 -36.35
C ALA A 460 18.46 -9.76 -34.94
#